data_AF-A0A4S0QIV8-F1
#
_entry.id   AF-A0A4S0QIV8-F1
#
_cell.length_a   1.000
_cell.length_b   1.000
_cell.length_c   1.000
_cell.angle_alpha   90.00
_cell.angle_beta   90.00
_cell.angle_gamma   90.00
#
_symmetry.space_group_name_H-M   'P 1'
#
loop_
_entity.id
_entity.type
_entity.pdbx_description
1 polymer ?
#
loop_
_entity_poly.entity_id
_entity_poly.type
_entity_poly.pdbx_seq_one_letter_code
_entity_poly.pdbx_strand_id
1 'polypeptide(L)'
;EELARVVLASFRAESAKYVGDPDFDRLIALMMRSSPEFRDWWPRRDVARKLTGVKHVRHPTAGAMVFEHMSLSIDDGSDMRLIVYTPLAAQNSIAKLQKLLDALPP
;
A
#
# COMPACT_ATOMS: atom_id res chain seq x y z
N GLU A 1 3.06 8.99 12.44
CA GLU A 1 3.16 9.94 11.31
C GLU A 1 3.60 9.33 9.98
N GLU A 2 4.63 8.48 9.95
CA GLU A 2 5.17 7.93 8.68
C GLU A 2 4.13 7.16 7.85
N LEU A 3 3.30 6.35 8.51
CA LEU A 3 2.16 5.68 7.86
C LEU A 3 1.17 6.67 7.23
N ALA A 4 0.86 7.78 7.91
CA ALA A 4 -0.07 8.79 7.41
C ALA A 4 0.46 9.49 6.14
N ARG A 5 1.78 9.75 6.09
CA ARG A 5 2.43 10.30 4.89
C ARG A 5 2.42 9.31 3.72
N VAL A 6 2.61 8.01 3.98
CA VAL A 6 2.52 6.95 2.95
C VAL A 6 1.08 6.82 2.41
N VAL A 7 0.08 6.85 3.30
CA VAL A 7 -1.34 6.79 2.91
C VAL A 7 -1.72 8.02 2.07
N LEU A 8 -1.28 9.22 2.47
CA LEU A 8 -1.54 10.44 1.72
C LEU A 8 -0.88 10.44 0.34
N ALA A 9 0.36 9.94 0.24
CA ALA A 9 1.06 9.80 -1.03
C ALA A 9 0.33 8.84 -1.99
N SER A 10 -0.22 7.76 -1.45
CA SER A 10 -1.02 6.79 -2.22
C SER A 10 -2.35 7.42 -2.68
N PHE A 11 -3.06 8.08 -1.78
CA PHE A 11 -4.31 8.80 -2.08
C PHE A 11 -4.12 9.86 -3.18
N ARG A 12 -3.02 10.62 -3.13
CA ARG A 12 -2.65 11.57 -4.21
C ARG A 12 -2.35 10.89 -5.54
N ALA A 13 -1.73 9.71 -5.50
CA ALA A 13 -1.41 8.98 -6.72
C ALA A 13 -2.64 8.36 -7.39
N GLU A 14 -3.73 8.18 -6.63
CA GLU A 14 -5.03 7.74 -7.12
C GLU A 14 -5.90 8.94 -7.58
N SER A 15 -5.72 10.12 -6.99
CA SER A 15 -6.48 11.34 -7.35
C SER A 15 -6.35 11.73 -8.83
N ALA A 16 -5.26 11.36 -9.50
CA ALA A 16 -5.07 11.60 -10.93
C ALA A 16 -6.16 10.96 -11.81
N LYS A 17 -6.81 9.89 -11.34
CA LYS A 17 -7.91 9.22 -12.07
C LYS A 17 -9.23 10.00 -12.02
N TYR A 18 -9.40 10.88 -11.03
CA TYR A 18 -10.64 11.60 -10.74
C TYR A 18 -10.54 13.09 -11.04
N VAL A 19 -9.61 13.49 -11.93
CA VAL A 19 -9.46 14.89 -12.32
C VAL A 19 -10.73 15.36 -13.04
N GLY A 20 -11.37 16.40 -12.48
CA GLY A 20 -12.62 16.94 -13.00
C GLY A 20 -13.89 16.28 -12.45
N ASP A 21 -13.76 15.33 -11.51
CA ASP A 21 -14.88 14.77 -10.76
C ASP A 21 -15.29 15.72 -9.61
N PRO A 22 -16.51 16.31 -9.63
CA PRO A 22 -16.96 17.26 -8.61
C PRO A 22 -17.06 16.66 -7.21
N ASP A 23 -17.34 15.36 -7.09
CA ASP A 23 -17.45 14.69 -5.80
C ASP A 23 -16.07 14.47 -5.17
N PHE A 24 -15.08 14.17 -6.01
CA PHE A 24 -13.70 14.06 -5.58
C PHE A 24 -13.16 15.42 -5.10
N ASP A 25 -13.44 16.50 -5.83
CA ASP A 25 -13.07 17.86 -5.42
C ASP A 25 -13.70 18.25 -4.06
N ARG A 26 -14.97 17.85 -3.85
CA ARG A 26 -15.67 18.08 -2.58
C ARG A 26 -15.02 17.33 -1.42
N LEU A 27 -14.58 16.09 -1.65
CA LEU A 27 -13.87 15.28 -0.67
C LEU A 27 -12.52 15.93 -0.29
N ILE A 28 -11.74 16.39 -1.26
CA ILE A 28 -10.50 17.11 -1.00
C ILE A 28 -10.76 18.36 -0.16
N ALA A 29 -11.78 19.14 -0.51
CA ALA A 29 -12.14 20.34 0.24
C ALA A 29 -12.52 20.02 1.70
N LEU A 30 -13.23 18.91 1.94
CA LEU A 30 -13.59 18.46 3.28
C LEU A 30 -12.35 18.06 4.10
N MET A 31 -11.43 17.30 3.49
CA MET A 31 -10.19 16.84 4.13
C MET A 31 -9.28 18.03 4.51
N MET A 32 -9.16 19.02 3.60
CA MET A 32 -8.40 20.25 3.84
C MET A 32 -8.94 21.08 5.01
N ARG A 33 -10.27 21.09 5.22
CA ARG A 33 -10.88 21.77 6.37
C ARG A 33 -10.68 21.01 7.68
N SER A 34 -10.76 19.69 7.63
CA SER A 34 -10.90 18.85 8.83
C SER A 34 -9.57 18.36 9.42
N SER A 35 -8.49 18.29 8.63
CA SER A 35 -7.16 17.86 9.12
C SER A 35 -6.08 18.91 8.83
N PRO A 36 -5.47 19.50 9.87
CA PRO A 36 -4.29 20.35 9.72
C PRO A 36 -3.12 19.63 9.02
N GLU A 37 -2.91 18.36 9.32
CA GLU A 37 -1.85 17.53 8.72
C GLU A 37 -2.09 17.31 7.22
N PHE A 38 -3.34 17.02 6.83
CA PHE A 38 -3.72 16.92 5.43
C PHE A 38 -3.50 18.26 4.70
N ARG A 39 -3.86 19.38 5.33
CA ARG A 39 -3.67 20.73 4.77
C ARG A 39 -2.21 21.06 4.53
N ASP A 40 -1.33 20.64 5.44
CA ASP A 40 0.10 20.90 5.34
C ASP A 40 0.80 19.97 4.36
N TRP A 41 0.35 18.71 4.25
CA TRP A 41 1.02 17.70 3.45
C TRP A 41 0.43 17.53 2.05
N TRP A 42 -0.87 17.80 1.83
CA TRP A 42 -1.54 17.65 0.52
C TRP A 42 -0.92 18.52 -0.59
N PRO A 43 -0.54 19.78 -0.35
CA PRO A 43 0.12 20.63 -1.36
C PRO A 43 1.55 20.18 -1.66
N ARG A 44 2.22 19.50 -0.71
CA ARG A 44 3.57 18.97 -0.90
C ARG A 44 3.45 17.77 -1.85
N ARG A 45 3.89 17.93 -3.10
CA ARG A 45 3.80 16.93 -4.19
C ARG A 45 4.71 15.71 -3.97
N ASP A 46 4.74 15.15 -2.76
CA ASP A 46 5.40 13.89 -2.45
C ASP A 46 4.55 12.73 -2.96
N VAL A 47 4.61 12.46 -4.26
CA VAL A 47 3.99 11.27 -4.86
C VAL A 47 4.90 10.08 -4.61
N ALA A 48 4.89 9.56 -3.38
CA ALA A 48 5.52 8.29 -3.10
C ALA A 48 4.53 7.15 -3.43
N ARG A 49 4.38 6.82 -4.73
CA ARG A 49 4.01 5.44 -5.07
C ARG A 49 5.21 4.58 -4.71
N LYS A 50 5.28 4.10 -3.47
CA LYS A 50 6.17 2.97 -3.16
C LYS A 50 5.55 1.75 -3.83
N LEU A 51 5.88 1.58 -5.11
CA LEU A 51 5.54 0.41 -5.92
C LEU A 51 6.22 -0.85 -5.39
N THR A 52 7.28 -0.66 -4.59
CA THR A 52 8.09 -1.71 -3.98
C THR A 52 8.42 -1.37 -2.52
N GLY A 53 8.69 -2.40 -1.71
CA GLY A 53 9.24 -2.22 -0.37
C GLY A 53 9.37 -3.52 0.41
N VAL A 54 9.94 -3.43 1.62
CA VAL A 54 10.07 -4.59 2.51
C VAL A 54 8.95 -4.58 3.56
N LYS A 55 8.21 -5.69 3.64
CA LYS A 55 7.14 -5.92 4.62
C LYS A 55 7.59 -6.92 5.67
N HIS A 56 7.50 -6.52 6.93
CA HIS A 56 7.71 -7.39 8.09
C HIS A 56 6.35 -7.90 8.58
N VAL A 57 6.20 -9.21 8.66
CA VAL A 57 4.96 -9.89 9.06
C VAL A 57 5.23 -10.74 10.30
N ARG A 58 4.29 -10.74 11.25
CA ARG A 58 4.26 -11.72 12.34
C ARG A 58 3.14 -12.72 12.05
N HIS A 59 3.49 -13.85 11.46
CA HIS A 59 2.55 -14.93 11.16
C HIS A 59 2.18 -15.69 12.44
N PRO A 60 0.89 -16.00 12.69
CA PRO A 60 0.45 -16.65 13.93
C PRO A 60 1.19 -17.95 14.26
N THR A 61 1.51 -18.77 13.25
CA THR A 61 2.17 -20.07 13.43
C THR A 61 3.64 -20.09 13.02
N ALA A 62 4.07 -19.22 12.10
CA ALA A 62 5.44 -19.22 11.55
C ALA A 62 6.33 -18.12 12.15
N GLY A 63 5.75 -17.26 13.00
CA GLY A 63 6.45 -16.17 13.67
C GLY A 63 6.86 -15.04 12.71
N ALA A 64 7.97 -14.37 13.02
CA ALA A 64 8.47 -13.27 12.20
C ALA A 64 8.90 -13.74 10.80
N MET A 65 8.47 -13.01 9.78
CA MET A 65 8.76 -13.21 8.37
C MET A 65 8.98 -11.87 7.67
N VAL A 66 9.75 -11.89 6.58
CA VAL A 66 10.16 -10.72 5.81
C VAL A 66 9.90 -10.99 4.33
N PHE A 67 9.25 -10.04 3.69
CA PHE A 67 8.91 -10.11 2.27
C PHE A 67 9.33 -8.84 1.57
N GLU A 68 9.86 -8.96 0.37
CA GLU A 68 9.73 -7.88 -0.60
C GLU A 68 8.29 -7.89 -1.12
N HIS A 69 7.69 -6.72 -1.28
CA HIS A 69 6.38 -6.60 -1.91
C HIS A 69 6.43 -5.66 -3.09
N MET A 70 5.63 -5.97 -4.10
CA MET A 70 5.41 -5.15 -5.28
C MET A 70 3.92 -4.98 -5.52
N SER A 71 3.46 -3.74 -5.77
CA SER A 71 2.08 -3.44 -6.12
C SER A 71 1.99 -3.01 -7.59
N LEU A 72 1.21 -3.75 -8.38
CA LEU A 72 0.99 -3.54 -9.80
C LEU A 72 -0.49 -3.16 -10.01
N SER A 73 -0.75 -2.07 -10.74
CA SER A 73 -2.12 -1.71 -11.14
C SER A 73 -2.52 -2.45 -12.41
N ILE A 74 -3.76 -2.94 -12.46
CA ILE A 74 -4.33 -3.53 -13.68
C ILE A 74 -4.97 -2.39 -14.49
N ASP A 75 -4.61 -2.28 -15.76
CA ASP A 75 -5.06 -1.22 -16.66
C ASP A 75 -6.24 -1.69 -17.52
N ASP A 76 -7.34 -2.06 -16.85
CA ASP A 76 -8.60 -2.51 -17.46
C ASP A 76 -9.81 -1.69 -16.98
N GLY A 77 -9.56 -0.57 -16.29
CA GLY A 77 -10.58 0.30 -15.70
C GLY A 77 -11.24 -0.26 -14.43
N SER A 78 -10.81 -1.42 -13.92
CA SER A 78 -11.45 -2.09 -12.77
C SER A 78 -10.98 -1.62 -11.39
N ASP A 79 -10.09 -0.63 -11.32
CA ASP A 79 -9.37 -0.22 -10.10
C ASP A 79 -8.64 -1.37 -9.36
N MET A 80 -8.47 -2.53 -10.00
CA MET A 80 -7.78 -3.67 -9.41
C MET A 80 -6.27 -3.47 -9.31
N ARG A 81 -5.68 -4.14 -8.32
CA ARG A 81 -4.23 -4.23 -8.13
C ARG A 81 -3.80 -5.64 -7.81
N LEU A 82 -2.71 -6.07 -8.43
CA LEU A 82 -1.97 -7.28 -8.07
C LEU A 82 -0.87 -6.90 -7.09
N ILE A 83 -0.85 -7.54 -5.92
CA ILE A 83 0.22 -7.38 -4.93
C ILE A 83 0.98 -8.69 -4.84
N VAL A 84 2.27 -8.66 -5.17
CA VAL A 84 3.17 -9.81 -5.06
C VAL A 84 3.99 -9.69 -3.79
N TYR A 85 4.05 -10.78 -3.00
CA TYR A 85 4.90 -10.89 -1.82
C TYR A 85 5.95 -11.97 -2.05
N THR A 86 7.22 -11.56 -2.17
CA THR A 86 8.35 -12.46 -2.37
C THR A 86 9.07 -12.66 -1.03
N PRO A 87 9.14 -13.89 -0.47
CA PRO A 87 9.82 -14.11 0.79
C PRO A 87 11.32 -13.86 0.66
N LEU A 88 11.90 -13.12 1.61
CA LEU A 88 13.35 -12.92 1.68
C LEU A 88 14.01 -14.02 2.52
N ALA A 89 15.31 -14.23 2.31
CA ALA A 89 16.10 -15.16 3.14
C ALA A 89 16.12 -14.75 4.63
N ALA A 90 15.97 -13.45 4.91
CA ALA A 90 15.85 -12.93 6.27
C ALA A 90 14.73 -13.65 7.05
N GLN A 91 14.99 -13.93 8.33
CA GLN A 91 14.07 -14.65 9.23
C GLN A 91 13.66 -16.04 8.74
N ASN A 92 14.42 -16.67 7.83
CA ASN A 92 14.09 -17.95 7.19
C ASN A 92 12.71 -17.94 6.50
N SER A 93 12.32 -16.80 5.92
CA SER A 93 10.95 -16.60 5.42
C SER A 93 10.61 -17.51 4.24
N ILE A 94 11.59 -17.85 3.39
CA ILE A 94 11.41 -18.79 2.27
C ILE A 94 10.98 -20.17 2.79
N ALA A 95 11.76 -20.76 3.70
CA ALA A 95 11.47 -22.08 4.24
C ALA A 95 10.17 -22.10 5.06
N LYS A 96 9.89 -21.02 5.80
CA LYS A 96 8.63 -20.86 6.54
C LYS A 96 7.43 -20.78 5.61
N LEU A 97 7.54 -20.03 4.49
CA LEU A 97 6.46 -19.95 3.51
C LEU A 97 6.19 -21.32 2.88
N GLN A 98 7.25 -22.05 2.49
CA GLN A 98 7.09 -23.40 1.93
C GLN A 98 6.30 -24.32 2.88
N LYS A 99 6.67 -24.35 4.17
CA LYS A 99 5.94 -25.14 5.18
C LYS A 99 4.46 -24.74 5.32
N LEU A 100 4.15 -23.46 5.17
CA LEU A 100 2.76 -22.99 5.22
C LEU A 100 1.98 -23.43 3.98
N LEU A 101 2.61 -23.37 2.79
CA LEU A 101 2.00 -23.84 1.54
C LEU A 101 1.74 -25.33 1.57
N ASP A 102 2.70 -26.12 2.08
CA ASP A 102 2.56 -27.58 2.20
C ASP A 102 1.47 -27.98 3.22
N ALA A 103 1.12 -27.08 4.14
CA ALA A 103 0.10 -27.29 5.16
C ALA A 103 -1.30 -26.77 4.74
N LEU A 104 -1.44 -26.17 3.56
CA LEU A 104 -2.74 -25.74 3.06
C LEU A 104 -3.60 -26.97 2.71
N PRO A 105 -4.88 -27.00 3.08
CA PRO A 105 -5.79 -28.02 2.59
C PRO A 105 -5.93 -27.91 1.06
N PRO A 106 -6.22 -29.03 0.37
CA PRO A 106 -6.42 -29.06 -1.07
C PRO A 106 -7.63 -28.24 -1.54
#